data_AF-A0A0V8HY52-F1
#
_entry.id   AF-A0A0V8HY52-F1
#
_cell.length_a   1.000
_cell.length_b   1.000
_cell.length_c   1.000
_cell.angle_alpha   90.00
_cell.angle_beta   90.00
_cell.angle_gamma   90.00
#
_symmetry.space_group_name_H-M   'P 1'
#
loop_
_entity.id
_entity.type
_entity.pdbx_description
1 polymer ?
#
loop_
_entity_poly.entity_id
_entity_poly.type
_entity_poly.pdbx_seq_one_letter_code
_entity_poly.pdbx_strand_id
1 'polypeptide(L)'
;MASTLFVIPAVLFLVRLLLLVTLHFVPGGVDPVREPFSDYAVAEEKRTRVLATAASWSAALAWISLGLTVLLNTVTGDAGRGVGFWLLILGVLLAVMPLIPTDRSGSQTTLRGRVHLLFAIAWFTLAYATIGPMGLLLSPSSHQLMGTLDTVAAIALAALVISLVMRPLRRRTFGIAERAFILVVTMAPLIASVDLAIR
;
A
#
# COMPACT_ATOMS: atom_id res chain seq x y z
N MET A 1 -16.10 10.82 -20.26
CA MET A 1 -16.69 9.53 -20.65
C MET A 1 -16.22 8.56 -19.60
N ALA A 2 -17.11 8.17 -18.69
CA ALA A 2 -16.86 7.21 -17.63
C ALA A 2 -16.09 6.00 -18.18
N SER A 3 -14.83 5.86 -17.78
CA SER A 3 -14.02 4.71 -18.20
C SER A 3 -14.24 3.58 -17.21
N THR A 4 -15.13 2.66 -17.59
CA THR A 4 -15.47 1.45 -16.81
C THR A 4 -14.24 0.60 -16.45
N LEU A 5 -13.12 0.80 -17.15
CA LEU A 5 -11.84 0.17 -16.85
C LEU A 5 -11.35 0.47 -15.41
N PHE A 6 -11.64 1.65 -14.84
CA PHE A 6 -11.24 1.99 -13.47
C PHE A 6 -12.09 1.31 -12.38
N VAL A 7 -13.18 0.63 -12.74
CA VAL A 7 -13.96 -0.16 -11.78
C VAL A 7 -13.14 -1.34 -11.24
N ILE A 8 -12.31 -1.96 -12.08
CA ILE A 8 -11.48 -3.11 -11.69
C ILE A 8 -10.48 -2.74 -10.58
N PRO A 9 -9.61 -1.71 -10.74
CA PRO A 9 -8.70 -1.33 -9.66
C PRO A 9 -9.47 -0.83 -8.42
N ALA A 10 -10.60 -0.14 -8.58
CA ALA A 10 -11.44 0.27 -7.44
C ALA A 10 -11.91 -0.95 -6.61
N VAL A 11 -12.43 -1.98 -7.26
CA VAL A 11 -12.85 -3.22 -6.57
C VAL A 11 -11.66 -3.93 -5.92
N LEU A 12 -10.50 -3.99 -6.59
CA LEU A 12 -9.31 -4.64 -6.03
C LEU A 12 -8.76 -3.90 -4.79
N PHE A 13 -8.74 -2.56 -4.81
CA PHE A 13 -8.37 -1.77 -3.63
C PHE A 13 -9.39 -1.91 -2.50
N LEU A 14 -10.69 -1.99 -2.82
CA LEU A 14 -11.73 -2.25 -1.83
C LEU A 14 -11.54 -3.64 -1.18
N VAL A 15 -11.31 -4.68 -1.99
CA VAL A 15 -11.00 -6.04 -1.50
C VAL A 15 -9.76 -6.01 -0.61
N ARG A 16 -8.69 -5.33 -1.04
CA ARG A 16 -7.49 -5.15 -0.21
C ARG A 16 -7.84 -4.51 1.14
N LEU A 17 -8.61 -3.43 1.15
CA LEU A 17 -9.00 -2.74 2.38
C LEU A 17 -9.77 -3.67 3.33
N LEU A 18 -10.72 -4.45 2.80
CA LEU A 18 -11.46 -5.44 3.58
C LEU A 18 -10.54 -6.52 4.15
N LEU A 19 -9.54 -6.98 3.39
CA LEU A 19 -8.55 -7.94 3.86
C LEU A 19 -7.64 -7.36 4.96
N LEU A 20 -7.19 -6.10 4.81
CA LEU A 20 -6.42 -5.39 5.83
C LEU A 20 -7.22 -5.32 7.14
N VAL A 21 -8.50 -4.95 7.07
CA VAL A 21 -9.40 -4.90 8.23
C VAL A 21 -9.61 -6.29 8.83
N THR A 22 -9.90 -7.30 8.00
CA THR A 22 -10.15 -8.67 8.45
C THR A 22 -8.96 -9.26 9.22
N LEU A 23 -7.73 -8.93 8.81
CA LEU A 23 -6.51 -9.41 9.48
C LEU A 23 -6.39 -8.96 10.94
N HIS A 24 -7.07 -7.89 11.35
CA HIS A 24 -7.09 -7.43 12.75
C HIS A 24 -8.01 -8.26 13.65
N PHE A 25 -8.91 -9.05 13.06
CA PHE A 25 -9.92 -9.83 13.80
C PHE A 25 -9.64 -11.33 13.79
N VAL A 26 -8.64 -11.79 13.03
CA VAL A 26 -8.26 -13.21 13.00
C VAL A 26 -7.16 -13.51 14.01
N PRO A 27 -7.18 -14.70 14.63
CA PRO A 27 -6.11 -15.12 15.54
C PRO A 27 -4.80 -15.22 14.76
N GLY A 28 -3.79 -14.46 15.17
CA GLY A 28 -2.50 -14.41 14.49
C GLY A 28 -1.31 -14.09 15.39
N GLY A 29 -1.55 -13.80 16.67
CA GLY A 29 -0.53 -13.36 17.62
C GLY A 29 0.08 -11.97 17.33
N VAL A 30 -0.34 -11.29 16.26
CA VAL A 30 0.26 -10.01 15.83
C VAL A 30 -0.31 -8.84 16.63
N ASP A 31 0.55 -8.17 17.40
CA ASP A 31 0.20 -6.95 18.13
C ASP A 31 0.12 -5.74 17.15
N PRO A 32 -1.07 -5.17 16.90
CA PRO A 32 -1.24 -4.10 15.90
C PRO A 32 -0.53 -2.79 16.27
N VAL A 33 -0.09 -2.64 17.53
CA VAL A 33 0.62 -1.46 18.02
C VAL A 33 2.11 -1.59 17.81
N ARG A 34 2.65 -2.78 18.07
CA ARG A 34 4.10 -3.00 18.19
C ARG A 34 4.69 -3.66 16.97
N GLU A 35 3.93 -4.53 16.32
CA GLU A 35 4.44 -5.43 15.30
C GLU A 35 4.03 -4.96 13.90
N PRO A 36 4.93 -5.09 12.90
CA PRO A 36 4.61 -4.78 11.54
C PRO A 36 3.44 -5.60 11.02
N PHE A 37 2.73 -5.03 10.06
CA PHE A 37 1.77 -5.71 9.21
C PHE A 37 2.38 -6.90 8.48
N SER A 38 3.66 -6.84 8.12
CA SER A 38 4.36 -7.96 7.48
C SER A 38 4.44 -9.21 8.36
N ASP A 39 4.31 -9.10 9.69
CA ASP A 39 4.32 -10.26 10.58
C ASP A 39 3.12 -11.19 10.38
N TYR A 40 1.98 -10.68 9.86
CA TYR A 40 0.85 -11.54 9.49
C TYR A 40 1.23 -12.60 8.45
N ALA A 41 2.23 -12.32 7.58
CA ALA A 41 2.70 -13.27 6.57
C ALA A 41 3.47 -14.45 7.18
N VAL A 42 4.01 -14.28 8.39
CA VAL A 42 4.78 -15.29 9.14
C VAL A 42 4.11 -15.72 10.45
N ALA A 43 2.82 -15.41 10.61
CA ALA A 43 2.00 -15.86 11.73
C ALA A 43 1.96 -17.39 11.82
N GLU A 44 1.71 -17.94 13.02
CA GLU A 44 1.67 -19.40 13.23
C GLU A 44 0.40 -20.02 12.65
N GLU A 45 -0.68 -19.26 12.64
CA GLU A 45 -1.98 -19.64 12.13
C GLU A 45 -2.01 -19.61 10.60
N LYS A 46 -2.28 -20.77 10.00
CA LYS A 46 -2.39 -20.92 8.54
C LYS A 46 -3.39 -19.95 7.93
N ARG A 47 -4.55 -19.73 8.57
CA ARG A 47 -5.60 -18.82 8.10
C ARG A 47 -5.08 -17.39 7.96
N THR A 48 -4.32 -16.93 8.93
CA THR A 48 -3.75 -15.57 8.96
C THR A 48 -2.72 -15.39 7.87
N ARG A 49 -1.82 -16.37 7.67
CA ARG A 49 -0.88 -16.35 6.54
C ARG A 49 -1.57 -16.33 5.17
N VAL A 50 -2.66 -17.10 5.00
CA VAL A 50 -3.44 -17.11 3.76
C VAL A 50 -4.10 -15.75 3.50
N LEU A 51 -4.70 -15.14 4.53
CA LEU A 51 -5.29 -13.80 4.41
C LEU A 51 -4.23 -12.72 4.13
N ALA A 52 -3.07 -12.80 4.77
CA ALA A 52 -1.94 -11.89 4.50
C ALA A 52 -1.45 -12.03 3.07
N THR A 53 -1.34 -13.27 2.58
CA THR A 53 -0.96 -13.56 1.18
C THR A 53 -1.99 -12.98 0.21
N ALA A 54 -3.29 -13.17 0.46
CA ALA A 54 -4.37 -12.57 -0.33
C ALA A 54 -4.33 -11.03 -0.28
N ALA A 55 -4.03 -10.43 0.86
CA ALA A 55 -3.89 -8.98 1.01
C ALA A 55 -2.71 -8.42 0.19
N SER A 56 -1.59 -9.15 0.12
CA SER A 56 -0.44 -8.79 -0.71
C SER A 56 -0.74 -8.92 -2.21
N TRP A 57 -1.35 -10.02 -2.65
CA TRP A 57 -1.70 -10.22 -4.05
C TRP A 57 -2.79 -9.26 -4.53
N SER A 58 -3.80 -8.98 -3.71
CA SER A 58 -4.81 -7.96 -4.04
C SER A 58 -4.17 -6.57 -4.21
N ALA A 59 -3.16 -6.23 -3.41
CA ALA A 59 -2.37 -5.02 -3.61
C ALA A 59 -1.69 -4.99 -4.97
N ALA A 60 -0.91 -6.02 -5.27
CA ALA A 60 -0.15 -6.10 -6.51
C ALA A 60 -1.07 -5.96 -7.72
N LEU A 61 -2.16 -6.73 -7.75
CA LEU A 61 -3.16 -6.66 -8.81
C LEU A 61 -3.84 -5.30 -8.89
N ALA A 62 -4.18 -4.66 -7.76
CA ALA A 62 -4.80 -3.35 -7.75
C ALA A 62 -3.89 -2.28 -8.37
N TRP A 63 -2.62 -2.21 -7.96
CA TRP A 63 -1.65 -1.26 -8.49
C TRP A 63 -1.31 -1.52 -9.97
N ILE A 64 -1.13 -2.79 -10.37
CA ILE A 64 -0.91 -3.14 -11.78
C ILE A 64 -2.12 -2.73 -12.62
N SER A 65 -3.32 -3.06 -12.16
CA SER A 65 -4.56 -2.71 -12.85
C SER A 65 -4.73 -1.19 -12.98
N LEU A 66 -4.47 -0.43 -11.91
CA LEU A 66 -4.55 1.02 -11.96
C LEU A 66 -3.50 1.62 -12.91
N GLY A 67 -2.24 1.17 -12.83
CA GLY A 67 -1.18 1.62 -13.74
C GLY A 67 -1.51 1.36 -15.21
N LEU A 68 -1.97 0.14 -15.53
CA LEU A 68 -2.35 -0.22 -16.89
C LEU A 68 -3.54 0.60 -17.39
N THR A 69 -4.57 0.80 -16.56
CA THR A 69 -5.76 1.58 -16.95
C THR A 69 -5.44 3.05 -17.16
N VAL A 70 -4.53 3.64 -16.36
CA VAL A 70 -4.01 4.99 -16.60
C VAL A 70 -3.26 5.06 -17.93
N LEU A 71 -2.36 4.11 -18.21
CA LEU A 71 -1.58 4.09 -19.46
C LEU A 71 -2.44 3.93 -20.72
N LEU A 72 -3.53 3.16 -20.63
CA LEU A 72 -4.47 2.95 -21.73
C LEU A 72 -5.46 4.11 -21.90
N ASN A 73 -5.57 4.99 -20.90
CA ASN A 73 -6.49 6.11 -20.96
C ASN A 73 -5.87 7.31 -21.69
N THR A 74 -6.33 7.53 -22.92
CA THR A 74 -5.87 8.62 -23.80
C THR A 74 -6.18 10.02 -23.27
N VAL A 75 -7.15 10.17 -22.37
CA VAL A 75 -7.54 11.46 -21.76
C VAL A 75 -6.48 11.97 -20.78
N THR A 76 -5.70 11.07 -20.17
CA THR A 76 -4.74 11.44 -19.12
C THR A 76 -3.45 12.09 -19.66
N GLY A 77 -3.20 12.00 -20.97
CA GLY A 77 -2.05 12.64 -21.63
C GLY A 77 -0.69 12.15 -21.12
N ASP A 78 0.36 12.95 -21.35
CA ASP A 78 1.74 12.59 -20.98
C ASP A 78 1.97 12.56 -19.46
N ALA A 79 1.26 13.41 -18.71
CA ALA A 79 1.29 13.38 -17.25
C ALA A 79 0.74 12.05 -16.72
N GLY A 80 -0.33 11.53 -17.32
CA GLY A 80 -0.87 10.21 -17.03
C GLY A 80 0.11 9.09 -17.32
N ARG A 81 0.88 9.18 -18.41
CA ARG A 81 1.86 8.15 -18.77
C ARG A 81 2.91 7.94 -17.68
N GLY A 82 3.53 9.02 -17.20
CA GLY A 82 4.53 8.95 -16.14
C GLY A 82 3.98 8.32 -14.86
N VAL A 83 2.79 8.74 -14.44
CA VAL A 83 2.09 8.17 -13.27
C VAL A 83 1.82 6.68 -13.49
N GLY A 84 1.22 6.31 -14.61
CA GLY A 84 0.88 4.93 -14.95
C GLY A 84 2.09 3.98 -14.91
N PHE A 85 3.25 4.42 -15.42
CA PHE A 85 4.48 3.63 -15.33
C PHE A 85 4.94 3.40 -13.89
N TRP A 86 4.94 4.43 -13.04
CA TRP A 86 5.32 4.28 -11.64
C TRP A 86 4.36 3.40 -10.84
N LEU A 87 3.05 3.47 -11.14
CA LEU A 87 2.05 2.59 -10.56
C LEU A 87 2.28 1.12 -10.97
N LEU A 88 2.67 0.86 -12.23
CA LEU A 88 3.04 -0.48 -12.67
C LEU A 88 4.28 -1.00 -11.95
N ILE A 89 5.34 -0.19 -11.84
CA ILE A 89 6.55 -0.54 -11.09
C ILE A 89 6.20 -0.90 -9.64
N LEU A 90 5.35 -0.09 -9.01
CA LEU A 90 4.86 -0.33 -7.65
C LEU A 90 4.11 -1.66 -7.52
N GLY A 91 3.22 -1.96 -8.47
CA GLY A 91 2.49 -3.21 -8.52
C GLY A 91 3.38 -4.44 -8.72
N VAL A 92 4.39 -4.34 -9.60
CA VAL A 92 5.40 -5.39 -9.81
C VAL A 92 6.23 -5.60 -8.54
N LEU A 93 6.66 -4.52 -7.89
CA LEU A 93 7.40 -4.60 -6.63
C LEU A 93 6.61 -5.39 -5.58
N LEU A 94 5.32 -5.09 -5.42
CA LEU A 94 4.41 -5.80 -4.51
C LEU A 94 4.15 -7.25 -4.92
N ALA A 95 4.16 -7.58 -6.22
CA ALA A 95 4.03 -8.96 -6.69
C ALA A 95 5.27 -9.82 -6.33
N VAL A 96 6.45 -9.18 -6.24
CA VAL A 96 7.71 -9.86 -5.86
C VAL A 96 7.81 -10.06 -4.35
N MET A 97 7.28 -9.14 -3.53
CA MET A 97 7.43 -9.19 -2.06
C MET A 97 7.02 -10.52 -1.41
N PRO A 98 5.90 -11.20 -1.78
CA PRO A 98 5.55 -12.51 -1.23
C PRO A 98 6.60 -13.61 -1.43
N LEU A 99 7.48 -13.46 -2.43
CA LEU A 99 8.56 -14.41 -2.73
C LEU A 99 9.80 -14.17 -1.84
N ILE A 100 9.83 -13.05 -1.12
CA ILE A 100 10.93 -12.62 -0.26
C ILE A 100 10.39 -12.55 1.18
N PRO A 101 10.47 -13.64 1.95
CA PRO A 101 9.88 -13.67 3.30
C PRO A 101 10.59 -12.70 4.24
N THR A 102 9.80 -12.02 5.08
CA THR A 102 10.31 -11.21 6.19
C THR A 102 10.78 -12.09 7.34
N ASP A 103 11.67 -11.56 8.17
CA ASP A 103 11.94 -12.15 9.49
C ASP A 103 10.78 -11.80 10.43
N ARG A 104 10.50 -12.69 11.40
CA ARG A 104 9.51 -12.45 12.46
C ARG A 104 10.04 -11.40 13.43
N SER A 105 9.19 -10.50 13.92
CA SER A 105 9.58 -9.59 15.00
C SER A 105 10.21 -10.30 16.19
N GLY A 106 11.36 -9.78 16.63
CA GLY A 106 12.12 -10.35 17.75
C GLY A 106 13.08 -11.47 17.39
N SER A 107 13.06 -12.01 16.17
CA SER A 107 14.07 -12.98 15.71
C SER A 107 15.38 -12.31 15.31
N GLN A 108 16.44 -13.11 15.14
CA GLN A 108 17.68 -12.62 14.54
C GLN A 108 17.45 -12.19 13.09
N THR A 109 18.07 -11.08 12.70
CA THR A 109 17.94 -10.55 11.34
C THR A 109 18.76 -11.37 10.36
N THR A 110 18.11 -11.88 9.32
CA THR A 110 18.71 -12.65 8.23
C THR A 110 18.98 -11.78 7.00
N LEU A 111 19.74 -12.29 6.02
CA LEU A 111 19.90 -11.62 4.73
C LEU A 111 18.55 -11.45 4.01
N ARG A 112 17.65 -12.46 4.10
CA ARG A 112 16.32 -12.40 3.49
C ARG A 112 15.47 -11.30 4.11
N GLY A 113 15.46 -11.17 5.44
CA GLY A 113 14.75 -10.08 6.11
C GLY A 113 15.32 -8.70 5.77
N ARG A 114 16.64 -8.57 5.58
CA ARG A 114 17.24 -7.32 5.07
C ARG A 114 16.78 -6.99 3.66
N VAL A 115 16.73 -7.97 2.76
CA VAL A 115 16.21 -7.76 1.40
C VAL A 115 14.73 -7.39 1.45
N HIS A 116 13.92 -8.06 2.26
CA HIS A 116 12.51 -7.70 2.45
C HIS A 116 12.37 -6.25 2.92
N LEU A 117 13.18 -5.82 3.88
CA LEU A 117 13.18 -4.43 4.36
C LEU A 117 13.50 -3.43 3.25
N LEU A 118 14.47 -3.73 2.36
CA LEU A 118 14.76 -2.87 1.20
C LEU A 118 13.56 -2.77 0.25
N PHE A 119 12.87 -3.89 0.00
CA PHE A 119 11.64 -3.90 -0.79
C PHE A 119 10.51 -3.10 -0.10
N ALA A 120 10.38 -3.20 1.22
CA ALA A 120 9.43 -2.41 1.98
C ALA A 120 9.75 -0.91 1.88
N ILE A 121 11.03 -0.50 2.02
CA ILE A 121 11.43 0.90 1.84
C ILE A 121 11.09 1.40 0.43
N ALA A 122 11.41 0.61 -0.60
CA ALA A 122 11.09 0.95 -1.99
C ALA A 122 9.58 1.09 -2.19
N TRP A 123 8.79 0.16 -1.64
CA TRP A 123 7.34 0.17 -1.74
C TRP A 123 6.75 1.42 -1.06
N PHE A 124 7.15 1.71 0.18
CA PHE A 124 6.61 2.85 0.92
C PHE A 124 6.98 4.16 0.23
N THR A 125 8.23 4.27 -0.24
CA THR A 125 8.71 5.46 -0.95
C THR A 125 7.91 5.72 -2.23
N LEU A 126 7.74 4.69 -3.08
CA LEU A 126 7.00 4.82 -4.34
C LEU A 126 5.49 5.02 -4.12
N ALA A 127 4.91 4.32 -3.14
CA ALA A 127 3.50 4.48 -2.79
C ALA A 127 3.19 5.91 -2.32
N TYR A 128 4.06 6.51 -1.51
CA TYR A 128 3.96 7.92 -1.15
C TYR A 128 4.18 8.85 -2.35
N ALA A 129 5.27 8.65 -3.10
CA ALA A 129 5.67 9.54 -4.19
C ALA A 129 4.64 9.61 -5.35
N THR A 130 3.72 8.64 -5.43
CA THR A 130 2.66 8.61 -6.46
C THR A 130 1.38 9.34 -6.05
N ILE A 131 1.18 9.70 -4.77
CA ILE A 131 -0.05 10.34 -4.28
C ILE A 131 -0.27 11.70 -4.96
N GLY A 132 0.69 12.62 -4.83
CA GLY A 132 0.62 13.95 -5.44
C GLY A 132 0.40 13.91 -6.96
N PRO A 133 1.27 13.22 -7.74
CA PRO A 133 1.11 13.09 -9.18
C PRO A 133 -0.22 12.47 -9.62
N MET A 134 -0.74 11.48 -8.88
CA MET A 134 -2.05 10.90 -9.16
C MET A 134 -3.17 11.91 -8.97
N GLY A 135 -3.07 12.81 -7.98
CA GLY A 135 -4.02 13.91 -7.74
C GLY A 135 -4.21 14.84 -8.93
N LEU A 136 -3.17 15.03 -9.77
CA LEU A 136 -3.24 15.86 -10.98
C LEU A 136 -4.16 15.29 -12.06
N LEU A 137 -4.48 14.00 -12.00
CA LEU A 137 -5.42 13.34 -12.91
C LEU A 137 -6.88 13.50 -12.45
N LEU A 138 -7.10 13.99 -11.23
CA LEU A 138 -8.38 13.93 -10.54
C LEU A 138 -9.22 15.21 -10.70
N SER A 139 -10.47 15.16 -10.24
CA SER A 139 -11.37 16.31 -10.25
C SER A 139 -10.85 17.34 -9.25
N PRO A 140 -11.25 18.62 -9.35
CA PRO A 140 -10.80 19.62 -8.38
C PRO A 140 -11.06 19.22 -6.92
N SER A 141 -12.22 18.62 -6.62
CA SER A 141 -12.56 18.10 -5.29
C SER A 141 -11.68 16.92 -4.88
N SER A 142 -11.48 15.95 -5.77
CA SER A 142 -10.67 14.76 -5.48
C SER A 142 -9.18 15.08 -5.41
N HIS A 143 -8.69 16.09 -6.13
CA HIS A 143 -7.33 16.62 -6.01
C HIS A 143 -7.12 17.24 -4.62
N GLN A 144 -8.05 18.08 -4.13
CA GLN A 144 -7.94 18.64 -2.77
C GLN A 144 -7.92 17.54 -1.70
N LEU A 145 -8.77 16.52 -1.84
CA LEU A 145 -8.74 15.35 -0.97
C LEU A 145 -7.41 14.60 -1.06
N MET A 146 -6.83 14.47 -2.26
CA MET A 146 -5.52 13.86 -2.46
C MET A 146 -4.41 14.63 -1.74
N GLY A 147 -4.43 15.96 -1.74
CA GLY A 147 -3.47 16.77 -0.97
C GLY A 147 -3.58 16.58 0.55
N THR A 148 -4.80 16.32 1.05
CA THR A 148 -5.01 15.95 2.45
C THR A 148 -4.41 14.57 2.73
N LEU A 149 -4.68 13.58 1.87
CA LEU A 149 -4.12 12.23 2.00
C LEU A 149 -2.59 12.22 1.89
N ASP A 150 -2.01 13.05 1.02
CA ASP A 150 -0.56 13.22 0.89
C ASP A 150 0.06 13.70 2.21
N THR A 151 -0.55 14.72 2.84
CA THR A 151 -0.12 15.23 4.15
C THR A 151 -0.22 14.15 5.24
N VAL A 152 -1.33 13.39 5.27
CA VAL A 152 -1.51 12.31 6.25
C VAL A 152 -0.51 11.18 6.00
N ALA A 153 -0.24 10.82 4.75
CA ALA A 153 0.76 9.83 4.38
C ALA A 153 2.16 10.28 4.80
N ALA A 154 2.51 11.56 4.59
CA ALA A 154 3.78 12.13 5.02
C ALA A 154 3.96 12.04 6.55
N ILE A 155 2.92 12.40 7.33
CA ILE A 155 2.94 12.30 8.79
C ILE A 155 3.10 10.85 9.23
N ALA A 156 2.33 9.92 8.65
CA ALA A 156 2.38 8.50 9.00
C ALA A 156 3.75 7.89 8.66
N LEU A 157 4.31 8.23 7.48
CA LEU A 157 5.63 7.79 7.06
C LEU A 157 6.74 8.36 7.95
N ALA A 158 6.66 9.65 8.30
CA ALA A 158 7.61 10.26 9.24
C ALA A 158 7.55 9.58 10.61
N ALA A 159 6.34 9.35 11.15
CA ALA A 159 6.15 8.64 12.41
C ALA A 159 6.70 7.21 12.36
N LEU A 160 6.54 6.52 11.23
CA LEU A 160 7.10 5.19 11.00
C LEU A 160 8.63 5.20 11.02
N VAL A 161 9.25 6.10 10.26
CA VAL A 161 10.72 6.24 10.18
C VAL A 161 11.29 6.61 11.55
N ILE A 162 10.67 7.57 12.25
CA ILE A 162 11.06 7.95 13.61
C ILE A 162 10.96 6.73 14.54
N SER A 163 9.86 5.97 14.47
CA SER A 163 9.67 4.74 15.25
C SER A 163 10.71 3.67 14.93
N LEU A 164 11.13 3.55 13.67
CA LEU A 164 12.14 2.59 13.23
C LEU A 164 13.53 2.92 13.78
N VAL A 165 13.91 4.21 13.76
CA VAL A 165 15.22 4.70 14.19
C VAL A 165 15.30 4.78 15.73
N MET A 166 14.23 5.23 16.38
CA MET A 166 14.18 5.39 17.84
C MET A 166 13.73 4.08 18.51
N ARG A 167 14.70 3.30 19.02
CA ARG A 167 14.46 2.02 19.70
C ARG A 167 13.33 2.03 20.75
N PRO A 168 13.15 3.07 21.60
CA PRO A 168 12.06 3.11 22.57
C PRO A 168 10.68 3.22 21.92
N LEU A 169 10.58 3.97 20.82
CA LEU A 169 9.34 4.18 20.08
C LEU A 169 8.99 2.98 19.21
N ARG A 170 9.99 2.26 18.68
CA ARG A 170 9.77 1.05 17.88
C ARG A 170 8.83 0.06 18.54
N ARG A 171 8.97 -0.13 19.86
CA ARG A 171 8.17 -1.07 20.66
C ARG A 171 6.77 -0.54 21.02
N ARG A 172 6.42 0.70 20.64
CA ARG A 172 5.20 1.39 21.08
C ARG A 172 4.36 1.96 19.95
N THR A 173 4.97 2.32 18.82
CA THR A 173 4.28 3.11 17.78
C THR A 173 4.50 2.58 16.37
N PHE A 174 5.45 1.67 16.16
CA PHE A 174 5.82 1.21 14.81
C PHE A 174 4.65 0.57 14.06
N GLY A 175 3.92 -0.36 14.69
CA GLY A 175 2.79 -1.06 14.06
C GLY A 175 1.63 -0.13 13.68
N ILE A 176 1.28 0.82 14.57
CA ILE A 176 0.24 1.83 14.27
C ILE A 176 0.66 2.74 13.12
N ALA A 177 1.88 3.29 13.17
CA ALA A 177 2.36 4.21 12.15
C ALA A 177 2.40 3.54 10.77
N GLU A 178 2.84 2.29 10.73
CA GLU A 178 2.85 1.49 9.49
C GLU A 178 1.44 1.27 8.96
N ARG A 179 0.49 0.86 9.82
CA ARG A 179 -0.90 0.63 9.41
C ARG A 179 -1.59 1.89 8.92
N ALA A 180 -1.36 3.01 9.60
CA ALA A 180 -1.88 4.31 9.17
C ALA A 180 -1.35 4.66 7.77
N PHE A 181 -0.05 4.46 7.53
CA PHE A 181 0.54 4.67 6.21
C PHE A 181 -0.09 3.73 5.15
N ILE A 182 -0.13 2.42 5.43
CA ILE A 182 -0.70 1.40 4.53
C ILE A 182 -2.16 1.71 4.18
N LEU A 183 -2.94 2.15 5.17
CA LEU A 183 -4.33 2.56 4.98
C LEU A 183 -4.42 3.72 3.99
N VAL A 184 -3.66 4.79 4.21
CA VAL A 184 -3.71 5.98 3.35
C VAL A 184 -3.26 5.67 1.93
N VAL A 185 -2.16 4.92 1.75
CA VAL A 185 -1.69 4.51 0.41
C VAL A 185 -2.58 3.44 -0.25
N THR A 186 -3.56 2.88 0.47
CA THR A 186 -4.62 2.05 -0.11
C THR A 186 -5.85 2.88 -0.46
N MET A 187 -6.20 3.87 0.37
CA MET A 187 -7.35 4.77 0.16
C MET A 187 -7.13 5.75 -1.00
N ALA A 188 -5.94 6.34 -1.12
CA ALA A 188 -5.62 7.29 -2.19
C ALA A 188 -5.90 6.71 -3.60
N PRO A 189 -5.32 5.56 -3.99
CA PRO A 189 -5.58 5.00 -5.32
C PRO A 189 -7.00 4.43 -5.48
N LEU A 190 -7.68 4.04 -4.39
CA LEU A 190 -9.10 3.69 -4.42
C LEU A 190 -9.96 4.90 -4.83
N ILE A 191 -9.75 6.04 -4.17
CA ILE A 191 -10.45 7.30 -4.48
C ILE A 191 -10.15 7.73 -5.92
N ALA A 192 -8.89 7.66 -6.34
CA ALA A 192 -8.50 7.96 -7.71
C ALA A 192 -9.23 7.06 -8.73
N SER A 193 -9.31 5.76 -8.46
CA SER A 193 -10.01 4.79 -9.32
C SER A 193 -11.51 5.12 -9.41
N VAL A 194 -12.16 5.45 -8.29
CA VAL A 194 -13.59 5.80 -8.27
C VAL A 194 -13.85 7.10 -9.03
N ASP A 195 -13.05 8.14 -8.78
CA ASP A 195 -13.20 9.44 -9.44
C ASP A 195 -13.00 9.33 -10.96
N LEU A 196 -12.01 8.56 -11.42
CA LEU A 196 -11.75 8.31 -12.83
C LEU A 196 -12.79 7.38 -13.49
N ALA A 197 -13.46 6.53 -12.71
CA ALA A 197 -14.53 5.67 -13.24
C ALA A 197 -15.82 6.45 -13.52
N ILE A 198 -16.09 7.54 -12.79
CA ILE A 198 -17.38 8.26 -12.85
C ILE A 198 -17.35 9.43 -13.84
N ARG A 199 -16.17 9.88 -14.29
CA ARG A 199 -16.00 10.99 -15.26
C ARG A 199 -15.93 10.54 -16.71
#